data_AF-T1GKF8-F1
#
_entry.id   AF-T1GKF8-F1
#
_cell.length_a   1.000
_cell.length_b   1.000
_cell.length_c   1.000
_cell.angle_alpha   90.00
_cell.angle_beta   90.00
_cell.angle_gamma   90.00
#
_symmetry.space_group_name_H-M   'P 1'
#
loop_
_entity.id
_entity.type
_entity.pdbx_description
1 polymer ?
#
loop_
_entity_poly.entity_id
_entity_poly.type
_entity_poly.pdbx_seq_one_letter_code
_entity_poly.pdbx_strand_id
1 'polypeptide(L)'
;LKKLHQAQLLLCESSNVFNHPNLERDLSSRQNDNFIGTHNFWPNQYDLYYIWHQMEQSSQFQQSVDEGSEDFRVSDDFEAGTKIMYYCERSGIDFKSSAQVVFDVLSELLQTNPSLSLPVLVNFVEICECREHIEWIKDTIQRIQITIPVDDTISHQHIIYLMCKTQAILIPTLSEVKQLCAQITFYLKSSHIFVRNATLCGLLSLLECCTKTNTTIGKLSEELTALREVSTAYINFHISNSSIKCSSVHTRLVWTLNFCLIEWTSKFVPDCKLISTTIPIAKDILRTTNDEHLYLIVLHV
;
A
#
# COMPACT_ATOMS: atom_id res chain seq x y z
N LEU A 1 -11.83 31.11 -6.01
CA LEU A 1 -10.93 31.98 -5.22
C LEU A 1 -10.83 31.51 -3.76
N LYS A 2 -11.89 31.51 -2.93
CA LYS A 2 -11.80 30.98 -1.54
C LYS A 2 -11.39 29.50 -1.44
N LYS A 3 -12.02 28.59 -2.20
CA LYS A 3 -11.63 27.15 -2.25
C LYS A 3 -10.16 26.94 -2.68
N LEU A 4 -9.70 27.73 -3.64
CA LEU A 4 -8.33 27.66 -4.19
C LEU A 4 -7.30 28.23 -3.21
N HIS A 5 -7.67 29.27 -2.46
CA HIS A 5 -6.87 29.83 -1.38
C HIS A 5 -6.78 28.90 -0.17
N GLN A 6 -7.89 28.25 0.23
CA GLN A 6 -7.88 27.19 1.25
C GLN A 6 -7.03 25.99 0.82
N ALA A 7 -7.15 25.55 -0.44
CA ALA A 7 -6.32 24.48 -0.97
C ALA A 7 -4.83 24.88 -1.03
N GLN A 8 -4.50 26.12 -1.41
CA GLN A 8 -3.13 26.64 -1.36
C GLN A 8 -2.57 26.65 0.06
N LEU A 9 -3.36 27.08 1.06
CA LEU A 9 -2.94 27.05 2.46
C LEU A 9 -2.68 25.60 2.95
N LEU A 10 -3.52 24.64 2.53
CA LEU A 10 -3.34 23.21 2.83
C LEU A 10 -2.15 22.53 2.11
N LEU A 11 -1.73 23.07 0.96
CA LEU A 11 -0.62 22.54 0.16
C LEU A 11 0.73 23.20 0.50
N CYS A 12 0.74 24.46 0.96
CA CYS A 12 1.95 25.25 1.17
C CYS A 12 2.58 25.11 2.56
N GLU A 13 1.87 24.61 3.59
CA GLU A 13 2.37 24.68 4.97
C GLU A 13 3.22 23.47 5.43
N SER A 14 3.37 22.40 4.64
CA SER A 14 4.11 21.22 5.11
C SER A 14 4.79 20.40 3.99
N SER A 15 5.35 21.05 2.97
CA SER A 15 6.19 20.36 1.98
C SER A 15 7.59 20.12 2.54
N ASN A 16 7.71 19.24 3.54
CA ASN A 16 8.95 18.50 3.67
C ASN A 16 8.90 17.47 2.54
N VAL A 17 9.68 17.69 1.48
CA VAL A 17 9.74 16.88 0.24
C VAL A 17 9.96 15.38 0.52
N PHE A 18 10.33 15.04 1.75
CA PHE A 18 10.69 13.71 2.22
C PHE A 18 9.52 12.84 2.72
N ASN A 19 8.34 13.42 3.01
CA ASN A 19 7.18 12.67 3.54
C ASN A 19 5.91 13.01 2.75
N HIS A 20 5.75 12.50 1.54
CA HIS A 20 4.47 12.58 0.84
C HIS A 20 3.51 11.54 1.45
N PRO A 21 2.42 11.95 2.14
CA PRO A 21 1.44 10.99 2.62
C PRO A 21 0.74 10.36 1.42
N ASN A 22 0.46 9.06 1.49
CA ASN A 22 -0.32 8.40 0.44
C ASN A 22 -1.64 9.15 0.19
N LEU A 23 -1.99 9.31 -1.09
CA LEU A 23 -3.13 10.13 -1.53
C LEU A 23 -4.47 9.68 -0.92
N GLU A 24 -4.60 8.41 -0.54
CA GLU A 24 -5.82 7.85 0.05
C GLU A 24 -6.05 8.25 1.52
N ARG A 25 -5.03 8.80 2.17
CA ARG A 25 -5.09 9.22 3.58
C ARG A 25 -5.83 10.55 3.71
N ASP A 26 -6.27 10.84 4.93
CA ASP A 26 -6.92 12.12 5.20
C ASP A 26 -5.91 13.27 5.10
N LEU A 27 -5.95 14.01 3.98
CA LEU A 27 -5.07 15.15 3.74
C LEU A 27 -5.51 16.42 4.49
N SER A 28 -6.69 16.42 5.12
CA SER A 28 -7.21 17.60 5.84
C SER A 28 -6.57 17.77 7.23
N SER A 29 -6.06 16.70 7.84
CA SER A 29 -5.35 16.75 9.12
C SER A 29 -3.93 17.34 9.02
N ARG A 30 -3.47 17.71 7.82
CA ARG A 30 -2.16 18.34 7.55
C ARG A 30 -1.91 19.63 8.32
N GLN A 31 -2.94 20.31 8.82
CA GLN A 31 -2.77 21.56 9.58
C GLN A 31 -1.98 21.40 10.89
N ASN A 32 -1.75 20.17 11.38
CA ASN A 32 -0.97 19.92 12.61
C ASN A 32 -0.01 18.71 12.54
N ASP A 33 0.10 18.01 11.41
CA ASP A 33 0.72 16.69 11.37
C ASP A 33 1.92 16.65 10.39
N ASN A 34 3.13 16.76 10.94
CA ASN A 34 4.38 16.65 10.18
C ASN A 34 4.90 15.20 10.08
N PHE A 35 4.16 14.22 10.61
CA PHE A 35 4.59 12.82 10.71
C PHE A 35 3.51 11.86 10.19
N ILE A 36 3.95 10.80 9.50
CA ILE A 36 3.09 9.74 9.01
C ILE A 36 2.51 8.93 10.20
N GLY A 37 1.18 8.89 10.37
CA GLY A 37 0.50 7.92 11.23
C GLY A 37 0.25 8.30 12.69
N THR A 38 0.30 9.58 13.06
CA THR A 38 0.20 9.99 14.48
C THR A 38 -1.22 9.87 15.05
N HIS A 39 -2.25 9.82 14.21
CA HIS A 39 -3.66 9.75 14.65
C HIS A 39 -4.37 8.43 14.38
N ASN A 40 -4.03 7.73 13.28
CA ASN A 40 -4.65 6.46 12.90
C ASN A 40 -3.65 5.57 12.15
N PHE A 41 -3.64 4.28 12.46
CA PHE A 41 -2.85 3.26 11.75
C PHE A 41 -3.64 2.73 10.55
N TRP A 42 -3.06 2.80 9.35
CA TRP A 42 -3.74 2.42 8.11
C TRP A 42 -2.97 1.35 7.32
N PRO A 43 -3.64 0.58 6.44
CA PRO A 43 -2.96 -0.23 5.44
C PRO A 43 -1.94 0.58 4.62
N ASN A 44 -0.86 -0.06 4.17
CA ASN A 44 0.27 0.60 3.49
C ASN A 44 0.81 1.76 4.32
N GLN A 45 1.04 1.53 5.62
CA GLN A 45 1.57 2.52 6.53
C GLN A 45 2.99 2.93 6.11
N TYR A 46 3.78 1.93 5.73
CA TYR A 46 5.15 2.06 5.29
C TYR A 46 5.31 1.65 3.82
N ASP A 47 6.14 2.42 3.13
CA ASP A 47 6.64 2.14 1.78
C ASP A 47 7.47 0.85 1.77
N LEU A 48 7.42 0.08 0.67
CA LEU A 48 8.12 -1.19 0.56
C LEU A 48 9.65 -1.06 0.61
N TYR A 49 10.23 0.04 0.11
CA TYR A 49 11.69 0.25 0.23
C TYR A 49 12.10 0.38 1.69
N TYR A 50 11.29 1.06 2.50
CA TYR A 50 11.53 1.14 3.94
C TYR A 50 11.48 -0.26 4.57
N ILE A 51 10.46 -1.05 4.25
CA ILE A 51 10.30 -2.42 4.80
C ILE A 51 11.49 -3.30 4.40
N TRP A 52 11.86 -3.33 3.11
CA TRP A 52 12.99 -4.13 2.62
C TRP A 52 14.31 -3.72 3.28
N HIS A 53 14.54 -2.42 3.43
CA HIS A 53 15.74 -1.93 4.10
C HIS A 53 15.81 -2.36 5.57
N GLN A 54 14.68 -2.30 6.31
CA GLN A 54 14.64 -2.79 7.70
C GLN A 54 14.92 -4.29 7.80
N MET A 55 14.41 -5.08 6.84
CA MET A 55 14.68 -6.52 6.78
C MET A 55 16.16 -6.81 6.51
N GLU A 56 16.77 -6.11 5.56
CA GLU A 56 18.19 -6.27 5.22
C GLU A 56 19.10 -5.92 6.40
N GLN A 57 18.83 -4.82 7.09
CA GLN A 57 19.59 -4.44 8.29
C GLN A 57 19.43 -5.47 9.41
N SER A 58 18.21 -5.96 9.63
CA SER A 58 17.94 -7.00 10.63
C SER A 58 18.70 -8.30 10.37
N SER A 59 18.90 -8.64 9.09
CA SER A 59 19.75 -9.77 8.66
C SER A 59 21.25 -9.47 8.82
N GLN A 60 21.69 -8.24 8.51
CA GLN A 60 23.08 -7.83 8.65
C GLN A 60 23.54 -7.78 10.12
N PHE A 61 22.70 -7.33 11.06
CA PHE A 61 23.02 -7.37 12.49
C PHE A 61 23.14 -8.80 13.05
N GLN A 62 22.52 -9.80 12.41
CA GLN A 62 22.73 -11.21 12.73
C GLN A 62 24.04 -11.76 12.15
N GLN A 63 24.52 -11.19 11.03
CA GLN A 63 25.78 -11.58 10.40
C GLN A 63 26.99 -10.81 10.94
N SER A 64 26.85 -9.57 11.41
CA SER A 64 27.96 -8.72 11.87
C SER A 64 28.56 -9.10 13.22
N VAL A 65 28.20 -10.27 13.77
CA VAL A 65 28.97 -10.93 14.83
C VAL A 65 30.17 -11.69 14.23
N ASP A 66 30.15 -11.97 12.92
CA ASP A 66 31.25 -12.55 12.17
C ASP A 66 31.53 -11.74 10.88
N GLU A 67 32.63 -11.01 10.90
CA GLU A 67 33.33 -10.39 9.77
C GLU A 67 32.74 -9.12 9.12
N GLY A 68 33.53 -8.05 9.21
CA GLY A 68 33.23 -6.74 8.64
C GLY A 68 33.37 -6.69 7.13
N SER A 69 32.45 -5.98 6.48
CA SER A 69 32.68 -5.45 5.13
C SER A 69 31.95 -4.10 4.96
N GLU A 70 32.72 -3.12 4.50
CA GLU A 70 32.28 -1.78 4.10
C GLU A 70 31.75 -1.79 2.65
N ASP A 71 31.06 -0.69 2.33
CA ASP A 71 30.60 -0.21 1.02
C ASP A 71 29.30 -0.79 0.43
N PHE A 72 28.18 -0.09 0.70
CA PHE A 72 27.06 -0.03 -0.23
C PHE A 72 26.63 1.43 -0.48
N ARG A 73 26.53 1.80 -1.76
CA ARG A 73 26.20 3.16 -2.22
C ARG A 73 24.75 3.49 -1.91
N VAL A 74 24.59 4.43 -0.99
CA VAL A 74 23.33 4.98 -0.51
C VAL A 74 22.71 5.92 -1.55
N SER A 75 21.43 5.72 -1.88
CA SER A 75 20.62 6.59 -2.75
C SER A 75 19.82 7.61 -1.90
N ASP A 76 19.41 8.74 -2.49
CA ASP A 76 18.82 9.91 -1.80
C ASP A 76 17.53 9.61 -0.98
N ASP A 77 16.85 8.48 -1.18
CA ASP A 77 15.71 8.01 -0.37
C ASP A 77 16.08 7.56 1.06
N PHE A 78 17.38 7.56 1.39
CA PHE A 78 17.94 7.08 2.66
C PHE A 78 17.60 7.95 3.87
N GLU A 79 17.38 9.26 3.70
CA GLU A 79 17.24 10.19 4.83
C GLU A 79 16.04 9.88 5.75
N ALA A 80 14.93 9.36 5.20
CA ALA A 80 13.74 9.05 5.99
C ALA A 80 13.94 7.80 6.86
N GLY A 81 14.57 6.75 6.31
CA GLY A 81 14.92 5.53 7.05
C GLY A 81 15.89 5.80 8.19
N THR A 82 16.91 6.64 7.95
CA THR A 82 17.89 7.03 8.99
C THR A 82 17.25 7.78 10.15
N LYS A 83 16.25 8.64 9.89
CA LYS A 83 15.55 9.41 10.93
C LYS A 83 14.65 8.52 11.80
N ILE A 84 13.94 7.55 11.22
CA ILE A 84 13.12 6.62 12.01
C ILE A 84 14.02 5.74 12.90
N MET A 85 15.13 5.23 12.35
CA MET A 85 16.10 4.45 13.12
C MET A 85 16.67 5.22 14.30
N TYR A 86 17.04 6.48 14.09
CA TYR A 86 17.49 7.35 15.17
C TYR A 86 16.47 7.46 16.33
N TYR A 87 15.16 7.54 16.02
CA TYR A 87 14.14 7.58 17.06
C TYR A 87 13.92 6.21 17.71
N CYS A 88 13.96 5.12 16.94
CA CYS A 88 13.84 3.76 17.48
C CYS A 88 14.98 3.45 18.45
N GLU A 89 16.23 3.73 18.08
CA GLU A 89 17.41 3.54 18.94
C GLU A 89 17.30 4.37 20.23
N ARG A 90 16.82 5.60 20.14
CA ARG A 90 16.66 6.50 21.30
C ARG A 90 15.45 6.21 22.17
N SER A 91 14.48 5.43 21.69
CA SER A 91 13.32 5.04 22.47
C SER A 91 13.68 4.08 23.61
N GLY A 92 14.82 3.38 23.51
CA GLY A 92 15.22 2.33 24.44
C GLY A 92 14.35 1.06 24.35
N ILE A 93 13.49 0.96 23.34
CA ILE A 93 12.62 -0.20 23.10
C ILE A 93 13.35 -1.17 22.18
N ASP A 94 13.43 -2.43 22.61
CA ASP A 94 13.84 -3.54 21.73
C ASP A 94 12.63 -3.98 20.89
N PHE A 95 12.48 -3.35 19.73
CA PHE A 95 11.40 -3.64 18.78
C PHE A 95 11.47 -5.07 18.23
N LYS A 96 12.68 -5.63 18.06
CA LYS A 96 12.87 -6.97 17.51
C LYS A 96 12.33 -8.04 18.46
N SER A 97 12.74 -7.98 19.74
CA SER A 97 12.20 -8.91 20.75
C SER A 97 10.71 -8.69 20.99
N SER A 98 10.24 -7.43 20.95
CA SER A 98 8.81 -7.13 21.08
C SER A 98 8.00 -7.71 19.92
N ALA A 99 8.47 -7.57 18.68
CA ALA A 99 7.84 -8.12 17.50
C ALA A 99 7.84 -9.65 17.52
N GLN A 100 8.89 -10.30 18.03
CA GLN A 100 8.92 -11.75 18.22
C GLN A 100 7.81 -12.22 19.17
N VAL A 101 7.68 -11.58 20.34
CA VAL A 101 6.63 -11.96 21.31
C VAL A 101 5.24 -11.80 20.71
N VAL A 102 5.00 -10.71 19.96
CA VAL A 102 3.72 -10.50 19.27
C VAL A 102 3.49 -11.58 18.21
N PHE A 103 4.52 -11.93 17.44
CA PHE A 103 4.45 -12.99 16.44
C PHE A 103 4.09 -14.34 17.07
N ASP A 104 4.76 -14.73 18.15
CA ASP A 104 4.53 -16.02 18.82
C ASP A 104 3.08 -16.14 19.27
N VAL A 105 2.54 -15.09 19.93
CA VAL A 105 1.13 -15.05 20.36
C VAL A 105 0.17 -15.08 19.17
N LEU A 106 0.42 -14.28 18.13
CA LEU A 106 -0.43 -14.27 16.94
C LEU A 106 -0.41 -15.62 16.22
N SER A 107 0.73 -16.31 16.20
CA SER A 107 0.87 -17.61 15.54
C SER A 107 -0.01 -18.68 16.17
N GLU A 108 -0.15 -18.67 17.49
CA GLU A 108 -1.04 -19.55 18.25
C GLU A 108 -2.52 -19.16 18.06
N LEU A 109 -2.82 -17.86 18.13
CA LEU A 109 -4.18 -17.35 17.96
C LEU A 109 -4.74 -17.61 16.56
N LEU A 110 -3.91 -17.54 15.52
CA LEU A 110 -4.31 -17.86 14.15
C LEU A 110 -4.68 -19.33 13.96
N GLN A 111 -4.10 -20.24 14.75
CA GLN A 111 -4.43 -21.67 14.69
C GLN A 111 -5.76 -21.98 15.39
N THR A 112 -6.10 -21.22 16.44
CA THR A 112 -7.29 -21.47 17.27
C THR A 112 -8.50 -20.68 16.80
N ASN A 113 -8.33 -19.41 16.44
CA ASN A 113 -9.40 -18.53 15.98
C ASN A 113 -8.88 -17.50 14.95
N PRO A 114 -8.78 -17.89 13.66
CA PRO A 114 -8.21 -17.03 12.64
C PRO A 114 -9.03 -15.76 12.42
N SER A 115 -10.37 -15.84 12.41
CA SER A 115 -11.25 -14.69 12.11
C SER A 115 -11.04 -13.50 13.06
N LEU A 116 -10.80 -13.75 14.36
CA LEU A 116 -10.52 -12.69 15.34
C LEU A 116 -9.09 -12.15 15.26
N SER A 117 -8.16 -12.95 14.76
CA SER A 117 -6.72 -12.65 14.78
C SER A 117 -6.26 -11.90 13.52
N LEU A 118 -6.97 -12.09 12.41
CA LEU A 118 -6.67 -11.46 11.11
C LEU A 118 -6.54 -9.93 11.15
N PRO A 119 -7.41 -9.15 11.83
CA PRO A 119 -7.27 -7.69 11.89
C PRO A 119 -5.99 -7.24 12.59
N VAL A 120 -5.57 -7.96 13.64
CA VAL A 120 -4.33 -7.64 14.37
C VAL A 120 -3.12 -7.98 13.52
N LEU A 121 -3.19 -9.11 12.79
CA LEU A 121 -2.15 -9.52 11.87
C LEU A 121 -1.91 -8.52 10.73
N VAL A 122 -2.97 -7.85 10.25
CA VAL A 122 -2.84 -6.74 9.28
C VAL A 122 -1.92 -5.64 9.81
N ASN A 123 -2.08 -5.26 11.07
CA ASN A 123 -1.25 -4.23 11.69
C ASN A 123 0.18 -4.73 11.91
N PHE A 124 0.32 -5.98 12.34
CA PHE A 124 1.63 -6.60 12.58
C PHE A 124 2.48 -6.66 11.30
N VAL A 125 1.88 -7.00 10.16
CA VAL A 125 2.59 -7.08 8.86
C VAL A 125 3.24 -5.76 8.44
N GLU A 126 2.69 -4.62 8.85
CA GLU A 126 3.26 -3.31 8.52
C GLU A 126 4.54 -2.99 9.31
N ILE A 127 4.72 -3.61 10.47
CA ILE A 127 5.86 -3.36 11.38
C ILE A 127 6.82 -4.57 11.49
N CYS A 128 6.53 -5.66 10.77
CA CYS A 128 7.32 -6.88 10.87
C CYS A 128 8.61 -6.78 10.05
N GLU A 129 9.75 -6.88 10.73
CA GLU A 129 11.09 -6.74 10.14
C GLU A 129 11.75 -8.10 9.82
N CYS A 130 11.10 -9.22 10.12
CA CYS A 130 11.65 -10.56 9.93
C CYS A 130 11.03 -11.22 8.70
N ARG A 131 11.88 -11.58 7.73
CA ARG A 131 11.46 -12.19 6.46
C ARG A 131 10.81 -13.56 6.67
N GLU A 132 11.37 -14.38 7.56
CA GLU A 132 10.86 -15.70 7.88
C GLU A 132 9.45 -15.64 8.47
N HIS A 133 9.16 -14.62 9.29
CA HIS A 133 7.81 -14.38 9.79
C HIS A 133 6.85 -14.02 8.65
N ILE A 134 7.26 -13.16 7.70
CA ILE A 134 6.41 -12.83 6.54
C ILE A 134 6.15 -14.05 5.65
N GLU A 135 7.14 -14.91 5.43
CA GLU A 135 6.98 -16.18 4.70
C GLU A 135 5.98 -17.11 5.41
N TRP A 136 6.12 -17.25 6.73
CA TRP A 136 5.17 -18.02 7.52
C TRP A 136 3.75 -17.45 7.45
N ILE A 137 3.60 -16.13 7.50
CA ILE A 137 2.30 -15.44 7.40
C ILE A 137 1.69 -15.71 6.03
N LYS A 138 2.45 -15.53 4.94
CA LYS A 138 2.01 -15.81 3.57
C LYS A 138 1.40 -17.21 3.45
N ASP A 139 2.13 -18.23 3.89
CA ASP A 139 1.68 -19.61 3.80
C ASP A 139 0.46 -19.89 4.70
N THR A 140 0.43 -19.27 5.88
CA THR A 140 -0.69 -19.40 6.83
C THR A 140 -1.97 -18.79 6.28
N ILE A 141 -1.89 -17.59 5.68
CA ILE A 141 -3.06 -16.93 5.10
C ILE A 141 -3.63 -17.72 3.91
N GLN A 142 -2.77 -18.34 3.09
CA GLN A 142 -3.25 -19.22 2.02
C GLN A 142 -4.04 -20.41 2.56
N ARG A 143 -3.58 -21.04 3.66
CA ARG A 143 -4.34 -22.13 4.31
C ARG A 143 -5.66 -21.64 4.90
N ILE A 144 -5.64 -20.50 5.58
CA ILE A 144 -6.82 -19.87 6.19
C ILE A 144 -7.86 -19.52 5.12
N GLN A 145 -7.43 -19.00 3.96
CA GLN A 145 -8.34 -18.67 2.85
C GLN A 145 -9.21 -19.85 2.41
N ILE A 146 -8.65 -21.07 2.43
CA ILE A 146 -9.34 -22.29 1.98
C ILE A 146 -10.33 -22.80 3.05
N THR A 147 -10.09 -22.47 4.33
CA THR A 147 -10.90 -22.94 5.46
C THR A 147 -12.00 -21.97 5.87
N ILE A 148 -11.79 -20.66 5.69
CA ILE A 148 -12.81 -19.66 6.00
C ILE A 148 -13.91 -19.66 4.93
N PRO A 149 -15.20 -19.70 5.32
CA PRO A 149 -16.32 -19.61 4.38
C PRO A 149 -16.32 -18.30 3.57
N VAL A 150 -16.64 -18.39 2.29
CA VAL A 150 -16.63 -17.25 1.35
C VAL A 150 -17.61 -16.13 1.75
N ASP A 151 -18.67 -16.47 2.49
CA ASP A 151 -19.64 -15.53 3.05
C ASP A 151 -19.14 -14.80 4.30
N ASP A 152 -18.06 -15.26 4.95
CA ASP A 152 -17.34 -14.51 5.98
C ASP A 152 -16.50 -13.39 5.34
N THR A 153 -17.22 -12.39 4.85
CA THR A 153 -16.65 -11.22 4.18
C THR A 153 -15.77 -10.39 5.09
N ILE A 154 -16.00 -10.42 6.41
CA ILE A 154 -15.21 -9.69 7.42
C ILE A 154 -13.82 -10.28 7.55
N SER A 155 -13.67 -11.60 7.54
CA SER A 155 -12.35 -12.22 7.48
C SER A 155 -11.71 -12.01 6.11
N HIS A 156 -12.50 -12.12 5.04
CA HIS A 156 -11.98 -12.04 3.68
C HIS A 156 -11.40 -10.67 3.28
N GLN A 157 -11.85 -9.55 3.85
CA GLN A 157 -11.16 -8.26 3.66
C GLN A 157 -9.72 -8.27 4.15
N HIS A 158 -9.44 -8.95 5.28
CA HIS A 158 -8.09 -9.04 5.82
C HIS A 158 -7.25 -10.05 5.05
N ILE A 159 -7.84 -11.18 4.67
CA ILE A 159 -7.17 -12.22 3.88
C ILE A 159 -6.64 -11.64 2.57
N ILE A 160 -7.49 -11.00 1.75
CA ILE A 160 -7.03 -10.48 0.45
C ILE A 160 -5.93 -9.43 0.60
N TYR A 161 -6.05 -8.54 1.60
CA TYR A 161 -5.00 -7.57 1.89
C TYR A 161 -3.67 -8.25 2.24
N LEU A 162 -3.70 -9.19 3.20
CA LEU A 162 -2.50 -9.90 3.67
C LEU A 162 -1.87 -10.74 2.56
N MET A 163 -2.66 -11.38 1.71
CA MET A 163 -2.16 -12.12 0.55
C MET A 163 -1.38 -11.21 -0.40
N CYS A 164 -1.92 -10.03 -0.71
CA CYS A 164 -1.24 -9.07 -1.57
C CYS A 164 -0.01 -8.46 -0.90
N LYS A 165 -0.13 -8.01 0.36
CA LYS A 165 0.94 -7.31 1.09
C LYS A 165 2.13 -8.21 1.38
N THR A 166 1.92 -9.44 1.85
CA THR A 166 3.04 -10.37 2.10
C THR A 166 3.76 -10.75 0.81
N GLN A 167 3.02 -10.95 -0.29
CA GLN A 167 3.61 -11.20 -1.59
C GLN A 167 4.38 -9.98 -2.13
N ALA A 168 3.86 -8.77 -1.94
CA ALA A 168 4.58 -7.54 -2.28
C ALA A 168 5.88 -7.39 -1.46
N ILE A 169 5.85 -7.69 -0.16
CA ILE A 169 7.06 -7.66 0.68
C ILE A 169 8.07 -8.73 0.24
N LEU A 170 7.63 -9.93 -0.10
CA LEU A 170 8.52 -11.04 -0.49
C LEU A 170 8.97 -11.00 -1.96
N ILE A 171 8.48 -10.04 -2.74
CA ILE A 171 8.66 -9.90 -4.18
C ILE A 171 8.09 -11.14 -4.92
N PRO A 172 6.89 -11.03 -5.52
CA PRO A 172 6.20 -12.19 -6.05
C PRO A 172 6.80 -12.62 -7.39
N THR A 173 6.73 -13.92 -7.68
CA THR A 173 6.98 -14.47 -9.01
C THR A 173 5.81 -14.18 -9.95
N LEU A 174 6.04 -14.26 -11.27
CA LEU A 174 4.98 -14.12 -12.27
C LEU A 174 3.78 -15.04 -12.05
N SER A 175 4.02 -16.29 -11.65
CA SER A 175 2.93 -17.24 -11.40
C SER A 175 2.05 -16.78 -10.24
N GLU A 176 2.67 -16.28 -9.17
CA GLU A 176 1.97 -15.76 -8.00
C GLU A 176 1.19 -14.49 -8.32
N VAL A 177 1.77 -13.59 -9.13
CA VAL A 177 1.05 -12.38 -9.60
C VAL A 177 -0.17 -12.77 -10.43
N LYS A 178 -0.06 -13.72 -11.36
CA LYS A 178 -1.20 -14.17 -12.17
C LYS A 178 -2.31 -14.79 -11.31
N GLN A 179 -1.94 -15.60 -10.31
CA GLN A 179 -2.90 -16.15 -9.35
C GLN A 179 -3.59 -15.05 -8.53
N LEU A 180 -2.82 -14.10 -8.01
CA LEU A 180 -3.36 -12.96 -7.26
C LEU A 180 -4.27 -12.09 -8.13
N CYS A 181 -3.92 -11.82 -9.39
CA CYS A 181 -4.78 -11.06 -10.31
C CYS A 181 -6.17 -11.70 -10.47
N ALA A 182 -6.25 -13.04 -10.53
CA ALA A 182 -7.53 -13.75 -10.57
C ALA A 182 -8.32 -13.55 -9.27
N GLN A 183 -7.66 -13.65 -8.12
CA GLN A 183 -8.29 -13.44 -6.81
C GLN A 183 -8.73 -11.98 -6.59
N ILE A 184 -7.87 -11.02 -6.90
CA ILE A 184 -8.15 -9.58 -6.87
C ILE A 184 -9.37 -9.28 -7.73
N THR A 185 -9.43 -9.80 -8.97
CA THR A 185 -10.59 -9.63 -9.86
C THR A 185 -11.88 -10.18 -9.26
N PHE A 186 -11.79 -11.30 -8.53
CA PHE A 186 -12.93 -11.86 -7.80
C PHE A 186 -13.37 -10.96 -6.63
N TYR A 187 -12.46 -10.54 -5.75
CA TYR A 187 -12.79 -9.71 -4.59
C TYR A 187 -13.24 -8.29 -4.95
N LEU A 188 -12.71 -7.71 -6.04
CA LEU A 188 -13.14 -6.40 -6.56
C LEU A 188 -14.60 -6.39 -7.04
N LYS A 189 -15.19 -7.56 -7.34
CA LYS A 189 -16.61 -7.72 -7.69
C LYS A 189 -17.53 -7.89 -6.47
N SER A 190 -16.98 -7.93 -5.25
CA SER A 190 -17.77 -8.08 -4.02
C SER A 190 -18.82 -6.98 -3.89
N SER A 191 -20.02 -7.36 -3.45
CA SER A 191 -21.08 -6.42 -3.06
C SER A 191 -20.66 -5.55 -1.88
N HIS A 192 -19.74 -6.05 -1.05
CA HIS A 192 -19.27 -5.39 0.17
C HIS A 192 -18.13 -4.42 -0.13
N ILE A 193 -18.36 -3.13 0.13
CA ILE A 193 -17.39 -2.06 -0.18
C ILE A 193 -16.08 -2.18 0.59
N PHE A 194 -16.12 -2.66 1.84
CA PHE A 194 -14.92 -2.81 2.67
C PHE A 194 -13.98 -3.90 2.14
N VAL A 195 -14.52 -4.99 1.56
CA VAL A 195 -13.72 -6.02 0.87
C VAL A 195 -13.03 -5.43 -0.35
N ARG A 196 -13.76 -4.62 -1.14
CA ARG A 196 -13.18 -3.93 -2.30
C ARG A 196 -12.08 -2.96 -1.89
N ASN A 197 -12.29 -2.20 -0.82
CA ASN A 197 -11.28 -1.28 -0.28
C ASN A 197 -10.01 -2.01 0.14
N ALA A 198 -10.12 -3.09 0.92
CA ALA A 198 -8.97 -3.87 1.33
C ALA A 198 -8.22 -4.51 0.14
N THR A 199 -8.97 -4.92 -0.88
CA THR A 199 -8.41 -5.43 -2.14
C THR A 199 -7.64 -4.36 -2.90
N LEU A 200 -8.17 -3.13 -2.96
CA LEU A 200 -7.48 -1.99 -3.57
C LEU A 200 -6.19 -1.63 -2.81
N CYS A 201 -6.20 -1.65 -1.48
CA CYS A 201 -4.99 -1.44 -0.69
C CYS A 201 -3.92 -2.49 -1.01
N GLY A 202 -4.29 -3.77 -1.09
CA GLY A 202 -3.35 -4.83 -1.47
C GLY A 202 -2.85 -4.70 -2.91
N LEU A 203 -3.73 -4.34 -3.84
CA LEU A 203 -3.36 -4.09 -5.24
C LEU A 203 -2.34 -2.95 -5.38
N LEU A 204 -2.49 -1.87 -4.59
CA LEU A 204 -1.52 -0.78 -4.53
C LEU A 204 -0.14 -1.30 -4.08
N SER A 205 -0.07 -2.14 -3.04
CA SER A 205 1.21 -2.71 -2.57
C SER A 205 1.88 -3.55 -3.66
N LEU A 206 1.11 -4.37 -4.40
CA LEU A 206 1.65 -5.19 -5.49
C LEU A 206 2.15 -4.34 -6.66
N LEU A 207 1.41 -3.30 -7.04
CA LEU A 207 1.83 -2.36 -8.09
C LEU A 207 3.10 -1.62 -7.70
N GLU A 208 3.20 -1.17 -6.46
CA GLU A 208 4.39 -0.54 -5.91
C GLU A 208 5.59 -1.48 -6.02
N CYS A 209 5.44 -2.72 -5.53
CA CYS A 209 6.47 -3.76 -5.63
C CYS A 209 6.92 -3.97 -7.08
N CYS A 210 6.01 -4.34 -7.98
CA CYS A 210 6.34 -4.70 -9.35
C CYS A 210 6.86 -3.52 -10.17
N THR A 211 6.56 -2.28 -9.76
CA THR A 211 7.17 -1.08 -10.35
C THR A 211 8.62 -0.95 -9.91
N LYS A 212 8.88 -1.07 -8.60
CA LYS A 212 10.21 -0.91 -7.99
C LYS A 212 11.18 -2.03 -8.39
N THR A 213 10.66 -3.24 -8.59
CA THR A 213 11.45 -4.41 -9.00
C THR A 213 11.41 -4.66 -10.51
N ASN A 214 10.87 -3.72 -11.30
CA ASN A 214 10.84 -3.86 -12.75
C ASN A 214 12.26 -3.85 -13.35
N THR A 215 12.74 -5.02 -13.73
CA THR A 215 14.06 -5.20 -14.36
C THR A 215 14.05 -5.05 -15.88
N THR A 216 12.87 -4.92 -16.51
CA THR A 216 12.78 -4.77 -17.97
C THR A 216 13.07 -3.35 -18.44
N ILE A 217 14.05 -3.22 -19.34
CA ILE A 217 14.46 -1.93 -19.91
C ILE A 217 13.42 -1.46 -20.94
N GLY A 218 12.91 -0.24 -20.74
CA GLY A 218 12.06 0.46 -21.71
C GLY A 218 10.66 -0.14 -21.93
N LYS A 219 10.25 -1.12 -21.12
CA LYS A 219 8.92 -1.74 -21.18
C LYS A 219 8.45 -2.19 -19.79
N LEU A 220 7.17 -2.55 -19.71
CA LEU A 220 6.61 -3.19 -18.51
C LEU A 220 7.04 -4.65 -18.43
N SER A 221 7.28 -5.14 -17.21
CA SER A 221 7.42 -6.57 -16.96
C SER A 221 6.07 -7.28 -17.16
N GLU A 222 6.08 -8.61 -17.27
CA GLU A 222 4.84 -9.38 -17.42
C GLU A 222 3.96 -9.26 -16.16
N GLU A 223 4.57 -9.21 -14.98
CA GLU A 223 3.91 -8.99 -13.69
C GLU A 223 3.19 -7.64 -13.67
N LEU A 224 3.92 -6.57 -14.00
CA LEU A 224 3.39 -5.21 -13.99
C LEU A 224 2.31 -5.02 -15.08
N THR A 225 2.45 -5.71 -16.21
CA THR A 225 1.42 -5.74 -17.27
C THR A 225 0.13 -6.38 -16.75
N ALA A 226 0.21 -7.55 -16.10
CA ALA A 226 -0.96 -8.24 -15.57
C ALA A 226 -1.69 -7.40 -14.50
N LEU A 227 -0.94 -6.76 -13.57
CA LEU A 227 -1.53 -5.89 -12.56
C LEU A 227 -2.16 -4.63 -13.18
N ARG A 228 -1.52 -4.06 -14.21
CA ARG A 228 -2.05 -2.90 -14.93
C ARG A 228 -3.37 -3.20 -15.62
N GLU A 229 -3.54 -4.39 -16.20
CA GLU A 229 -4.80 -4.79 -16.85
C GLU A 229 -5.96 -4.82 -15.86
N VAL A 230 -5.80 -5.49 -14.72
CA VAL A 230 -6.82 -5.55 -13.65
C VAL A 230 -7.14 -4.16 -13.11
N SER A 231 -6.10 -3.35 -12.86
CA SER A 231 -6.25 -1.99 -12.33
C SER A 231 -7.00 -1.09 -13.31
N THR A 232 -6.62 -1.10 -14.59
CA THR A 232 -7.23 -0.27 -15.63
C THR A 232 -8.69 -0.63 -15.84
N ALA A 233 -9.04 -1.92 -15.82
CA ALA A 233 -10.42 -2.37 -15.93
C ALA A 233 -11.29 -1.83 -14.79
N TYR A 234 -10.78 -1.89 -13.56
CA TYR A 234 -11.50 -1.40 -12.38
C TYR A 234 -11.62 0.13 -12.35
N ILE A 235 -10.52 0.85 -12.65
CA ILE A 235 -10.50 2.31 -12.76
C ILE A 235 -11.52 2.79 -13.79
N ASN A 236 -11.48 2.24 -15.01
CA ASN A 236 -12.37 2.67 -16.08
C ASN A 236 -13.84 2.49 -15.70
N PHE A 237 -14.17 1.39 -15.02
CA PHE A 237 -15.53 1.14 -14.54
C PHE A 237 -16.01 2.18 -13.52
N HIS A 238 -15.14 2.59 -12.58
CA HIS A 238 -15.52 3.46 -11.46
C HIS A 238 -15.33 4.96 -11.72
N ILE A 239 -14.31 5.36 -12.49
CA ILE A 239 -14.07 6.78 -12.82
C ILE A 239 -14.98 7.25 -13.96
N SER A 240 -15.27 6.38 -14.94
CA SER A 240 -16.10 6.76 -16.10
C SER A 240 -17.60 6.74 -15.80
N ASN A 241 -18.04 5.98 -14.78
CA ASN A 241 -19.46 5.90 -14.39
C ASN A 241 -19.75 6.77 -13.17
N SER A 242 -20.04 8.05 -13.40
CA SER A 242 -20.43 9.02 -12.36
C SER A 242 -21.72 8.67 -11.61
N SER A 243 -22.50 7.69 -12.08
CA SER A 243 -23.71 7.20 -11.42
C SER A 243 -23.45 6.29 -10.22
N ILE A 244 -22.25 5.70 -10.13
CA ILE A 244 -21.90 4.77 -9.05
C ILE A 244 -21.48 5.59 -7.82
N LYS A 245 -22.38 5.70 -6.85
CA LYS A 245 -22.06 6.29 -5.54
C LYS A 245 -21.38 5.24 -4.67
N CYS A 246 -20.11 5.47 -4.34
CA CYS A 246 -19.34 4.67 -3.39
C CYS A 246 -19.00 5.48 -2.14
N SER A 247 -18.41 4.82 -1.14
CA SER A 247 -17.92 5.52 0.05
C SER A 247 -16.74 6.42 -0.29
N SER A 248 -16.54 7.49 0.49
CA SER A 248 -15.40 8.41 0.30
C SER A 248 -14.07 7.65 0.24
N VAL A 249 -13.81 6.73 1.19
CA VAL A 249 -12.59 5.89 1.21
C VAL A 249 -12.39 5.14 -0.10
N HIS A 250 -13.44 4.52 -0.64
CA HIS A 250 -13.34 3.78 -1.91
C HIS A 250 -13.00 4.70 -3.07
N THR A 251 -13.70 5.85 -3.16
CA THR A 251 -13.42 6.86 -4.19
C THR A 251 -11.97 7.32 -4.11
N ARG A 252 -11.45 7.62 -2.90
CA ARG A 252 -10.05 8.00 -2.71
C ARG A 252 -9.09 6.92 -3.19
N LEU A 253 -9.31 5.66 -2.81
CA LEU A 253 -8.48 4.54 -3.26
C LEU A 253 -8.48 4.34 -4.78
N VAL A 254 -9.63 4.52 -5.44
CA VAL A 254 -9.72 4.44 -6.91
C VAL A 254 -8.92 5.56 -7.58
N TRP A 255 -8.99 6.78 -7.05
CA TRP A 255 -8.21 7.91 -7.55
C TRP A 255 -6.72 7.74 -7.29
N THR A 256 -6.32 7.30 -6.10
CA THR A 256 -4.94 6.91 -5.79
C THR A 256 -4.44 5.87 -6.80
N LEU A 257 -5.19 4.79 -6.99
CA LEU A 257 -4.83 3.72 -7.94
C LEU A 257 -4.64 4.28 -9.36
N ASN A 258 -5.54 5.15 -9.80
CA ASN A 258 -5.44 5.78 -11.11
C ASN A 258 -4.16 6.63 -11.26
N PHE A 259 -3.87 7.48 -10.29
CA PHE A 259 -2.70 8.34 -10.32
C PHE A 259 -1.39 7.57 -10.20
N CYS A 260 -1.27 6.65 -9.24
CA CYS A 260 -0.11 5.77 -9.11
C CYS A 260 0.12 4.98 -10.40
N LEU A 261 -0.94 4.44 -11.00
CA LEU A 261 -0.81 3.68 -12.24
C LEU A 261 -0.36 4.56 -13.41
N ILE A 262 -0.82 5.81 -13.51
CA ILE A 262 -0.33 6.78 -14.49
C ILE A 262 1.15 7.09 -14.25
N GLU A 263 1.51 7.48 -13.03
CA GLU A 263 2.86 7.88 -12.66
C GLU A 263 3.88 6.77 -12.91
N TRP A 264 3.58 5.57 -12.42
CA TRP A 264 4.52 4.45 -12.44
C TRP A 264 4.69 3.81 -13.82
N THR A 265 3.67 3.88 -14.68
CA THR A 265 3.68 3.13 -15.94
C THR A 265 3.66 3.97 -17.21
N SER A 266 3.29 5.26 -17.16
CA SER A 266 3.12 6.10 -18.36
C SER A 266 4.39 6.19 -19.21
N LYS A 267 5.56 6.21 -18.59
CA LYS A 267 6.87 6.22 -19.28
C LYS A 267 7.11 4.98 -20.16
N PHE A 268 6.40 3.88 -19.90
CA PHE A 268 6.53 2.61 -20.63
C PHE A 268 5.36 2.34 -21.59
N VAL A 269 4.30 3.15 -21.53
CA VAL A 269 3.07 2.93 -22.30
C VAL A 269 2.82 4.16 -23.17
N PRO A 270 3.27 4.14 -24.44
CA PRO A 270 2.90 5.18 -25.39
C PRO A 270 1.37 5.23 -25.51
N ASP A 271 0.81 6.44 -25.61
CA ASP A 271 -0.63 6.70 -25.62
C ASP A 271 -1.39 6.16 -24.39
N CYS A 272 -0.89 6.46 -23.18
CA CYS A 272 -1.56 6.11 -21.93
C CYS A 272 -2.98 6.69 -21.87
N LYS A 273 -3.98 5.91 -22.34
CA LYS A 273 -5.40 6.29 -22.41
C LYS A 273 -6.00 6.69 -21.07
N LEU A 274 -5.40 6.23 -19.97
CA LEU A 274 -5.77 6.66 -18.63
C LEU A 274 -5.58 8.18 -18.47
N ILE A 275 -4.48 8.77 -18.96
CA ILE A 275 -4.23 10.21 -18.86
C ILE A 275 -5.30 11.00 -19.62
N SER A 276 -5.57 10.60 -20.88
CA SER A 276 -6.54 11.30 -21.72
C SER A 276 -7.96 11.23 -21.18
N THR A 277 -8.31 10.16 -20.47
CA THR A 277 -9.62 9.98 -19.83
C THR A 277 -9.68 10.69 -18.47
N THR A 278 -8.58 10.68 -17.72
CA THR A 278 -8.51 11.23 -16.35
C THR A 278 -8.62 12.74 -16.32
N ILE A 279 -7.87 13.45 -17.18
CA ILE A 279 -7.79 14.93 -17.14
C ILE A 279 -9.18 15.60 -17.30
N PRO A 280 -10.03 15.24 -18.27
CA PRO A 280 -11.36 15.84 -18.40
C PRO A 280 -12.24 15.59 -17.17
N ILE A 281 -12.21 14.38 -16.62
CA ILE A 281 -13.02 13.98 -15.46
C ILE A 281 -12.54 14.71 -14.20
N ALA A 282 -11.24 14.79 -13.99
CA ALA A 282 -10.63 15.56 -12.90
C ALA A 282 -11.05 17.04 -12.97
N LYS A 283 -10.99 17.66 -14.16
CA LYS A 283 -11.45 19.04 -14.37
C LYS A 283 -12.92 19.24 -14.02
N ASP A 284 -13.78 18.29 -14.39
CA ASP A 284 -15.20 18.37 -14.05
C ASP A 284 -15.43 18.25 -12.54
N ILE A 285 -14.77 17.30 -11.88
CA ILE A 285 -14.82 17.13 -10.42
C ILE A 285 -14.35 18.40 -9.70
N LEU A 286 -13.21 18.98 -10.09
CA LEU A 286 -12.69 20.21 -9.48
C LEU A 286 -13.66 21.40 -9.65
N ARG A 287 -14.54 21.38 -10.65
CA ARG A 287 -15.54 22.44 -10.85
C ARG A 287 -16.82 22.21 -10.07
N THR A 288 -17.20 20.95 -9.87
CA THR A 288 -18.55 20.58 -9.42
C THR A 288 -18.60 20.03 -8.00
N THR A 289 -17.51 19.46 -7.49
CA THR A 289 -17.51 18.78 -6.19
C THR A 289 -17.61 19.74 -5.01
N ASN A 290 -18.35 19.28 -4.00
CA ASN A 290 -18.39 19.89 -2.66
C ASN A 290 -17.69 19.01 -1.61
N ASP A 291 -17.19 17.82 -1.99
CA ASP A 291 -16.34 17.00 -1.14
C ASP A 291 -14.91 17.55 -1.18
N GLU A 292 -14.48 18.15 -0.07
CA GLU A 292 -13.16 18.76 0.06
C GLU A 292 -12.02 17.74 -0.02
N HIS A 293 -12.21 16.51 0.47
CA HIS A 293 -11.17 15.48 0.41
C HIS A 293 -10.99 14.99 -1.03
N LEU A 294 -12.09 14.77 -1.75
CA LEU A 294 -12.03 14.42 -3.17
C LEU A 294 -11.40 15.56 -3.99
N TYR A 295 -11.76 16.81 -3.69
CA TYR A 295 -11.16 17.97 -4.32
C TYR A 295 -9.65 18.02 -4.13
N LEU A 296 -9.16 17.83 -2.90
CA LEU A 296 -7.74 17.86 -2.58
C LEU A 296 -6.97 16.74 -3.27
N ILE A 297 -7.50 15.51 -3.29
CA ILE A 297 -6.85 14.37 -3.93
C ILE A 297 -6.70 14.56 -5.44
N VAL A 298 -7.76 15.05 -6.09
CA VAL A 298 -7.74 15.32 -7.53
C VAL A 298 -6.86 16.52 -7.86
N LEU A 299 -6.67 17.47 -6.93
CA LEU A 299 -5.81 18.64 -7.12
C LEU A 299 -4.33 18.37 -6.81
N HIS A 300 -4.01 17.42 -5.90
CA HIS A 300 -2.63 17.19 -5.46
C HIS A 300 -1.73 16.61 -6.56
N VAL A 301 -2.32 16.07 -7.62
CA VAL A 301 -1.65 15.45 -8.79
C VAL A 301 -1.79 16.34 -10.02
#